data_AF-A0AAD3RBI8-F1
#
_entry.id   AF-A0AAD3RBI8-F1
#
_cell.length_a   1.000
_cell.length_b   1.000
_cell.length_c   1.000
_cell.angle_alpha   90.00
_cell.angle_beta   90.00
_cell.angle_gamma   90.00
#
_symmetry.space_group_name_H-M   'P 1'
#
loop_
_entity.id
_entity.type
_entity.pdbx_description
1 polymer ?
#
loop_
_entity_poly.entity_id
_entity_poly.type
_entity_poly.pdbx_seq_one_letter_code
_entity_poly.pdbx_strand_id
1 'polypeptide(L)'
;MTWRRPEILSSSSYWTAILMFSLCLLLESEDISSLPPLDRETGTPSITCSRALAFLLASDGVQQSIPVTVTITVLDANDNTPTFANVSYNVNLFTDMMPGESVIQLSAVDSDAGPNGQVTYRILAGDQGHFLIGNSTGIITVAPGVELVVGRSYALTVEAMDNGPVPHRRSSITTVYIEVLPPNNQSPPRFPLQQYNLEISEAMRTGATLLNLQAVDRERDPITYKIHSGDPHGHFSLQQR
;
A
#
# COMPACT_ATOMS: atom_id res chain seq x y z
N MET A 1 30.92 58.70 18.07
CA MET A 1 29.57 59.19 18.44
C MET A 1 28.72 58.00 18.82
N THR A 2 27.96 58.17 19.89
CA THR A 2 27.24 57.19 20.72
C THR A 2 26.36 56.17 19.98
N TRP A 3 26.55 54.89 20.31
CA TRP A 3 25.58 53.81 20.06
C TRP A 3 24.32 54.03 20.91
N ARG A 4 23.13 53.96 20.31
CA ARG A 4 21.86 53.80 21.02
C ARG A 4 21.22 52.48 20.59
N ARG A 5 20.85 51.64 21.55
CA ARG A 5 19.87 50.56 21.36
C ARG A 5 18.45 51.17 21.34
N PRO A 6 17.53 50.61 20.56
CA PRO A 6 16.13 50.58 20.96
C PRO A 6 15.62 49.14 21.10
N GLU A 7 15.18 48.86 22.33
CA GLU A 7 13.97 48.15 22.76
C GLU A 7 13.40 46.97 21.96
N ILE A 8 13.33 45.85 22.67
CA ILE A 8 12.55 44.65 22.37
C ILE A 8 11.08 44.97 22.65
N LEU A 9 10.22 44.82 21.64
CA LEU A 9 8.78 44.66 21.82
C LEU A 9 8.27 43.40 21.09
N SER A 10 7.72 42.54 21.93
CA SER A 10 6.80 41.39 21.76
C SER A 10 6.40 40.87 20.38
N SER A 11 6.61 39.56 20.23
CA SER A 11 5.69 38.55 19.69
C SER A 11 4.46 39.04 18.93
N SER A 12 4.45 38.82 17.63
CA SER A 12 3.41 38.05 16.94
C SER A 12 3.77 38.05 15.46
N SER A 13 3.45 36.95 14.80
CA SER A 13 3.42 36.80 13.35
C SER A 13 4.76 36.37 12.72
N TYR A 14 4.95 35.05 12.71
CA TYR A 14 5.04 34.28 11.46
C TYR A 14 4.48 35.08 10.28
N TRP A 15 5.07 35.01 9.09
CA TRP A 15 4.75 35.79 7.87
C TRP A 15 5.75 36.92 7.53
N THR A 16 7.02 36.57 7.34
CA THR A 16 7.81 37.08 6.21
C THR A 16 8.84 36.00 5.83
N ALA A 17 8.34 34.93 5.21
CA ALA A 17 9.18 34.01 4.46
C ALA A 17 9.68 34.73 3.19
N ILE A 18 10.64 35.63 3.38
CA ILE A 18 11.55 36.08 2.34
C ILE A 18 12.90 35.48 2.73
N LEU A 19 13.02 34.16 2.52
CA LEU A 19 14.32 33.53 2.39
C LEU A 19 14.83 33.91 0.98
N MET A 20 15.31 35.15 0.86
CA MET A 20 16.42 35.40 -0.05
C MET A 20 17.52 34.46 0.44
N PHE A 21 17.88 33.46 -0.36
CA PHE A 21 19.12 32.73 -0.19
C PHE A 21 20.26 33.75 -0.32
N SER A 22 20.64 34.36 0.79
CA SER A 22 21.85 35.16 0.87
C SER A 22 23.02 34.19 0.88
N LEU A 23 23.60 34.00 -0.29
CA LEU A 23 24.98 33.50 -0.42
C LEU A 23 25.86 34.49 0.35
N CYS A 24 26.29 34.12 1.56
CA CYS A 24 27.19 34.95 2.35
C CYS A 24 28.60 34.80 1.77
N LEU A 25 28.97 35.74 0.91
CA LEU A 25 30.38 36.00 0.60
C LEU A 25 31.03 36.55 1.87
N LEU A 26 31.77 35.71 2.60
CA LEU A 26 32.74 36.20 3.56
C LEU A 26 33.81 36.95 2.75
N LEU A 27 33.93 38.26 3.01
CA LEU A 27 34.77 39.23 2.28
C LEU A 27 36.30 38.97 2.32
N GLU A 28 36.73 37.76 2.67
CA GLU A 28 38.16 37.39 2.78
C GLU A 28 38.52 36.04 2.12
N SER A 29 37.57 35.34 1.47
CA SER A 29 37.85 34.08 0.77
C SER A 29 37.34 34.09 -0.67
N GLU A 30 38.17 33.60 -1.60
CA GLU A 30 37.78 33.33 -3.01
C GLU A 30 36.80 32.14 -3.14
N ASP A 31 36.44 31.50 -2.02
CA ASP A 31 35.61 30.30 -1.96
C ASP A 31 34.12 30.61 -1.81
N ILE A 32 33.31 29.91 -2.61
CA ILE A 32 31.85 29.88 -2.45
C ILE A 32 31.52 28.77 -1.44
N SER A 33 31.05 29.16 -0.26
CA SER A 33 30.57 28.22 0.77
C SER A 33 29.05 28.17 0.80
N SER A 34 28.46 26.97 0.96
CA SER A 34 27.03 26.82 1.20
C SER A 34 26.68 27.26 2.63
N LEU A 35 25.55 27.93 2.80
CA LEU A 35 24.90 28.18 4.09
C LEU A 35 23.38 28.07 3.90
N PRO A 36 22.62 27.84 4.98
CA PRO A 36 21.96 26.57 5.41
C PRO A 36 22.15 25.29 4.56
N PRO A 37 21.80 24.08 5.09
CA PRO A 37 21.77 22.86 4.29
C PRO A 37 20.81 23.03 3.10
N LEU A 38 21.30 22.68 1.90
CA LEU A 38 20.49 22.59 0.69
C LEU A 38 19.73 21.27 0.72
N ASP A 39 18.43 21.33 0.51
CA ASP A 39 17.53 20.18 0.40
C ASP A 39 16.66 20.45 -0.84
N ARG A 40 16.64 19.50 -1.78
CA ARG A 40 16.01 19.68 -3.10
C ARG A 40 14.49 19.55 -2.99
N GLU A 41 14.01 18.88 -1.97
CA GLU A 41 12.63 18.49 -1.67
C GLU A 41 11.91 19.55 -0.83
N THR A 42 12.65 20.43 -0.16
CA THR A 42 12.10 21.58 0.55
C THR A 42 12.00 22.83 -0.34
N GLY A 43 10.79 23.10 -0.84
CA GLY A 43 10.48 24.33 -1.58
C GLY A 43 9.01 24.42 -1.99
N THR A 44 8.47 25.63 -2.13
CA THR A 44 7.18 25.83 -2.80
C THR A 44 7.27 25.36 -4.27
N PRO A 45 6.19 24.87 -4.89
CA PRO A 45 6.22 24.24 -6.23
C PRO A 45 6.73 25.11 -7.39
N SER A 46 6.97 26.41 -7.17
CA SER A 46 7.56 27.36 -8.12
C SER A 46 9.09 27.52 -7.99
N ILE A 47 9.73 26.95 -6.97
CA ILE A 47 11.18 26.96 -6.75
C ILE A 47 11.59 25.55 -6.35
N THR A 48 11.62 24.62 -7.31
CA THR A 48 12.43 23.42 -7.13
C THR A 48 13.88 23.88 -7.18
N CYS A 49 14.63 23.69 -6.11
CA CYS A 49 16.04 24.12 -6.01
C CYS A 49 16.98 23.26 -6.88
N SER A 50 16.54 22.74 -8.03
CA SER A 50 17.37 21.94 -8.93
C SER A 50 18.41 22.78 -9.67
N ARG A 51 18.14 24.08 -9.88
CA ARG A 51 19.05 25.01 -10.56
C ARG A 51 18.92 26.44 -10.04
N ALA A 52 20.05 27.05 -9.69
CA ALA A 52 20.14 28.44 -9.29
C ALA A 52 21.10 29.21 -10.21
N LEU A 53 20.84 30.50 -10.41
CA LEU A 53 21.74 31.43 -11.08
C LEU A 53 22.26 32.44 -10.06
N ALA A 54 23.57 32.53 -9.93
CA ALA A 54 24.23 33.57 -9.16
C ALA A 54 24.95 34.53 -10.10
N PHE A 55 24.94 35.83 -9.78
CA PHE A 55 25.66 36.85 -10.53
C PHE A 55 26.79 37.37 -9.66
N LEU A 56 28.04 37.19 -10.11
CA LEU A 56 29.24 37.61 -9.39
C LEU A 56 29.79 38.91 -9.98
N LEU A 57 30.21 39.81 -9.10
CA LEU A 57 30.88 41.06 -9.43
C LEU A 57 32.13 41.17 -8.55
N ALA A 58 33.27 41.47 -9.15
CA ALA A 58 34.49 41.82 -8.43
C ALA A 58 34.60 43.34 -8.34
N SER A 59 35.08 43.88 -7.23
CA SER A 59 35.35 45.31 -7.08
C SER A 59 36.58 45.55 -6.23
N ASP A 60 37.38 46.54 -6.61
CA ASP A 60 38.52 47.04 -5.84
C ASP A 60 38.14 48.27 -4.98
N GLY A 61 36.85 48.59 -4.88
CA GLY A 61 36.33 49.78 -4.19
C GLY A 61 36.30 51.05 -5.04
N VAL A 62 36.87 51.03 -6.25
CA VAL A 62 36.87 52.17 -7.19
C VAL A 62 36.18 51.81 -8.51
N GLN A 63 36.40 50.59 -9.01
CA GLN A 63 35.79 50.04 -10.22
C GLN A 63 35.12 48.69 -9.92
N GLN A 64 34.15 48.33 -10.75
CA GLN A 64 33.48 47.04 -10.73
C GLN A 64 33.78 46.28 -12.02
N SER A 65 33.90 44.96 -11.92
CA SER A 65 34.00 44.09 -13.10
C SER A 65 32.66 44.02 -13.83
N ILE A 66 32.69 43.48 -15.05
CA ILE A 66 31.47 43.01 -15.72
C ILE A 66 30.88 41.85 -14.89
N PRO A 67 29.55 41.78 -14.72
CA PRO A 67 28.92 40.67 -14.00
C PRO A 67 29.14 39.35 -14.74
N VAL A 68 29.49 38.31 -13.98
CA VAL A 68 29.62 36.93 -14.48
C VAL A 68 28.48 36.09 -13.93
N THR A 69 27.84 35.32 -14.81
CA THR A 69 26.77 34.39 -14.41
C THR A 69 27.38 33.04 -14.02
N VAL A 70 27.07 32.58 -12.82
CA VAL A 70 27.37 31.24 -12.32
C VAL A 70 26.09 30.42 -12.31
N THR A 71 26.10 29.28 -13.00
CA THR A 71 25.01 28.31 -12.92
C THR A 71 25.35 27.27 -11.88
N ILE A 72 24.48 27.12 -10.87
CA ILE A 72 24.59 26.11 -9.83
C ILE A 72 23.49 25.08 -10.09
N THR A 73 23.85 23.82 -10.19
CA THR A 73 22.90 22.70 -10.29
C THR A 73 22.98 21.90 -9.00
N VAL A 74 21.85 21.74 -8.32
CA VAL A 74 21.78 20.90 -7.12
C VAL A 74 21.40 19.49 -7.57
N LEU A 75 22.27 18.53 -7.24
CA LEU A 75 22.02 17.13 -7.50
C LEU A 75 21.15 16.54 -6.39
N ASP A 76 20.32 15.58 -6.77
CA ASP A 76 19.47 14.81 -5.87
C ASP A 76 20.32 13.90 -4.97
N ALA A 77 19.96 13.82 -3.68
CA ALA A 77 20.51 12.88 -2.73
C ALA A 77 19.42 11.87 -2.35
N ASN A 78 19.79 10.61 -2.12
CA ASN A 78 18.82 9.59 -1.71
C ASN A 78 18.52 9.70 -0.20
N ASP A 79 17.72 10.69 0.18
CA ASP A 79 17.39 11.00 1.57
C ASP A 79 15.93 10.76 1.96
N ASN A 80 15.06 10.50 0.99
CA ASN A 80 13.71 10.02 1.23
C ASN A 80 13.64 8.50 1.20
N THR A 81 12.62 7.95 1.87
CA THR A 81 12.42 6.50 1.94
C THR A 81 11.07 6.18 1.33
N PRO A 82 10.97 5.12 0.49
CA PRO A 82 9.69 4.75 -0.09
C PRO A 82 8.68 4.51 1.01
N THR A 83 7.53 5.14 0.95
CA THR A 83 6.53 5.09 2.03
C THR A 83 5.20 4.58 1.51
N PHE A 84 4.73 3.46 2.07
CA PHE A 84 3.40 2.92 1.77
C PHE A 84 2.29 3.82 2.32
N ALA A 85 1.14 3.83 1.64
CA ALA A 85 -0.03 4.56 2.12
C ALA A 85 -0.55 4.04 3.48
N ASN A 86 -0.46 2.72 3.72
CA ASN A 86 -0.93 2.08 4.95
C ASN A 86 0.16 1.18 5.56
N VAL A 87 0.16 1.09 6.89
CA VAL A 87 1.03 0.19 7.66
C VAL A 87 0.67 -1.29 7.44
N SER A 88 -0.60 -1.57 7.11
CA SER A 88 -1.08 -2.89 6.75
C SER A 88 -2.30 -2.83 5.83
N TYR A 89 -2.53 -3.90 5.10
CA TYR A 89 -3.65 -4.08 4.19
C TYR A 89 -4.40 -5.37 4.54
N ASN A 90 -5.73 -5.36 4.42
CA ASN A 90 -6.56 -6.55 4.56
C ASN A 90 -7.29 -6.80 3.25
N VAL A 91 -7.25 -8.02 2.74
CA VAL A 91 -7.91 -8.39 1.48
C VAL A 91 -8.51 -9.78 1.59
N ASN A 92 -9.68 -9.95 1.00
CA ASN A 92 -10.34 -11.24 0.90
C ASN A 92 -10.11 -11.80 -0.50
N LEU A 93 -9.74 -13.07 -0.57
CA LEU A 93 -9.64 -13.84 -1.81
C LEU A 93 -10.79 -14.82 -1.91
N PHE A 94 -11.16 -15.16 -3.13
CA PHE A 94 -12.18 -16.14 -3.40
C PHE A 94 -11.56 -17.38 -4.04
N THR A 95 -12.05 -18.57 -3.70
CA THR A 95 -11.47 -19.82 -4.20
C THR A 95 -11.66 -20.07 -5.69
N ASP A 96 -12.56 -19.33 -6.34
CA ASP A 96 -12.79 -19.36 -7.79
C ASP A 96 -11.86 -18.43 -8.57
N MET A 97 -11.00 -17.65 -7.88
CA MET A 97 -10.01 -16.81 -8.55
C MET A 97 -9.01 -17.64 -9.34
N MET A 98 -8.72 -17.21 -10.57
CA MET A 98 -7.79 -17.90 -11.45
C MET A 98 -6.33 -17.51 -11.17
N PRO A 99 -5.37 -18.41 -11.41
CA PRO A 99 -3.96 -18.04 -11.36
C PRO A 99 -3.65 -16.87 -12.31
N GLY A 100 -2.88 -15.89 -11.82
CA GLY A 100 -2.58 -14.64 -12.51
C GLY A 100 -3.57 -13.50 -12.23
N GLU A 101 -4.71 -13.75 -11.59
CA GLU A 101 -5.64 -12.68 -11.20
C GLU A 101 -5.04 -11.76 -10.12
N SER A 102 -5.41 -10.49 -10.18
CA SER A 102 -4.94 -9.46 -9.25
C SER A 102 -5.66 -9.57 -7.91
N VAL A 103 -4.87 -9.61 -6.84
CA VAL A 103 -5.32 -9.61 -5.44
C VAL A 103 -5.48 -8.19 -4.93
N ILE A 104 -4.40 -7.41 -4.98
CA ILE A 104 -4.33 -6.03 -4.51
C ILE A 104 -3.18 -5.32 -5.22
N GLN A 105 -3.30 -4.02 -5.43
CA GLN A 105 -2.19 -3.17 -5.84
C GLN A 105 -1.70 -2.35 -4.65
N LEU A 106 -0.43 -2.53 -4.31
CA LEU A 106 0.26 -1.71 -3.32
C LEU A 106 0.88 -0.50 -4.01
N SER A 107 0.98 0.59 -3.25
CA SER A 107 1.64 1.82 -3.70
C SER A 107 2.45 2.40 -2.55
N ALA A 108 3.74 2.59 -2.80
CA ALA A 108 4.66 3.35 -1.99
C ALA A 108 5.21 4.53 -2.82
N VAL A 109 5.40 5.66 -2.16
CA VAL A 109 5.87 6.90 -2.78
C VAL A 109 7.21 7.27 -2.19
N ASP A 110 8.14 7.65 -3.07
CA ASP A 110 9.41 8.26 -2.72
C ASP A 110 9.50 9.63 -3.42
N SER A 111 9.99 10.66 -2.70
CA SER A 111 10.01 12.04 -3.19
C SER A 111 11.31 12.42 -3.91
N ASP A 112 12.31 11.53 -3.86
CA ASP A 112 13.59 11.72 -4.52
C ASP A 112 13.43 11.70 -6.07
N ALA A 113 14.40 12.26 -6.78
CA ALA A 113 14.33 12.35 -8.24
C ALA A 113 14.97 11.13 -8.93
N GLY A 114 14.41 10.74 -10.07
CA GLY A 114 15.00 9.71 -10.91
C GLY A 114 15.09 8.34 -10.20
N PRO A 115 16.22 7.63 -10.27
CA PRO A 115 16.37 6.31 -9.63
C PRO A 115 16.18 6.31 -8.12
N ASN A 116 16.53 7.41 -7.44
CA ASN A 116 16.38 7.55 -5.99
C ASN A 116 14.89 7.56 -5.58
N GLY A 117 14.02 8.14 -6.42
CA GLY A 117 12.57 8.07 -6.21
C GLY A 117 11.88 6.86 -6.84
N GLN A 118 12.62 6.02 -7.59
CA GLN A 118 12.02 4.93 -8.35
C GLN A 118 11.83 3.69 -7.47
N VAL A 119 10.58 3.44 -7.07
CA VAL A 119 10.22 2.36 -6.17
C VAL A 119 10.09 1.02 -6.90
N THR A 120 10.66 -0.02 -6.28
CA THR A 120 10.48 -1.42 -6.66
C THR A 120 9.95 -2.24 -5.49
N TYR A 121 9.18 -3.29 -5.78
CA TYR A 121 8.49 -4.11 -4.79
C TYR A 121 8.98 -5.57 -4.81
N ARG A 122 9.00 -6.19 -3.63
CA ARG A 122 9.19 -7.64 -3.48
C ARG A 122 8.47 -8.19 -2.26
N ILE A 123 8.05 -9.45 -2.34
CA ILE A 123 7.57 -10.19 -1.17
C ILE A 123 8.79 -10.77 -0.45
N LEU A 124 8.93 -10.48 0.84
CA LEU A 124 10.01 -10.99 1.68
C LEU A 124 9.64 -12.34 2.34
N ALA A 125 8.38 -12.50 2.74
CA ALA A 125 7.91 -13.69 3.46
C ALA A 125 6.37 -13.81 3.45
N GLY A 126 5.89 -14.98 3.85
CA GLY A 126 4.48 -15.23 4.17
C GLY A 126 3.61 -15.71 3.01
N ASP A 127 4.15 -15.74 1.79
CA ASP A 127 3.44 -16.15 0.57
C ASP A 127 3.34 -17.66 0.39
N GLN A 128 4.26 -18.44 0.96
CA GLN A 128 4.30 -19.89 0.80
C GLN A 128 4.32 -20.35 -0.68
N GLY A 129 4.80 -19.50 -1.61
CA GLY A 129 4.77 -19.74 -3.04
C GLY A 129 3.41 -19.50 -3.71
N HIS A 130 2.41 -18.97 -2.98
CA HIS A 130 1.05 -18.80 -3.50
C HIS A 130 0.81 -17.46 -4.19
N PHE A 131 1.71 -16.49 -4.03
CA PHE A 131 1.55 -15.13 -4.53
C PHE A 131 2.80 -14.63 -5.24
N LEU A 132 2.60 -13.79 -6.24
CA LEU A 132 3.65 -13.06 -6.94
C LEU A 132 3.39 -11.56 -6.82
N ILE A 133 4.43 -10.74 -6.90
CA ILE A 133 4.29 -9.28 -6.96
C ILE A 133 5.01 -8.73 -8.19
N GLY A 134 4.33 -7.85 -8.91
CA GLY A 134 4.93 -7.08 -9.99
C GLY A 134 5.94 -6.08 -9.43
N ASN A 135 7.23 -6.26 -9.74
CA ASN A 135 8.31 -5.47 -9.16
C ASN A 135 8.16 -3.95 -9.38
N SER A 136 7.62 -3.50 -10.51
CA SER A 136 7.40 -2.07 -10.80
C SER A 136 5.96 -1.60 -10.57
N THR A 137 4.99 -2.52 -10.51
CA THR A 137 3.57 -2.18 -10.46
C THR A 137 2.98 -2.25 -9.06
N GLY A 138 3.62 -3.00 -8.15
CA GLY A 138 3.10 -3.29 -6.81
C GLY A 138 1.86 -4.20 -6.81
N ILE A 139 1.48 -4.76 -7.96
CA ILE A 139 0.31 -5.65 -8.07
C ILE A 139 0.68 -7.04 -7.57
N ILE A 140 -0.02 -7.50 -6.54
CA ILE A 140 0.05 -8.88 -6.07
C ILE A 140 -0.93 -9.73 -6.87
N THR A 141 -0.49 -10.88 -7.36
CA THR A 141 -1.32 -11.84 -8.11
C THR A 141 -1.23 -13.25 -7.52
N VAL A 142 -2.21 -14.09 -7.83
CA VAL A 142 -2.20 -15.52 -7.49
C VAL A 142 -1.16 -16.24 -8.36
N ALA A 143 -0.27 -17.03 -7.75
CA ALA A 143 0.78 -17.72 -8.49
C ALA A 143 0.22 -18.87 -9.37
N PRO A 144 0.87 -19.20 -10.51
CA PRO A 144 0.49 -20.33 -11.35
C PRO A 144 0.45 -21.67 -10.60
N GLY A 145 -0.60 -22.46 -10.83
CA GLY A 145 -0.72 -23.82 -10.26
C GLY A 145 -1.13 -23.87 -8.78
N VAL A 146 -1.53 -22.74 -8.20
CA VAL A 146 -2.03 -22.66 -6.82
C VAL A 146 -3.52 -22.94 -6.79
N GLU A 147 -3.94 -23.81 -5.87
CA GLU A 147 -5.34 -24.00 -5.50
C GLU A 147 -5.63 -23.27 -4.18
N LEU A 148 -6.53 -22.29 -4.22
CA LEU A 148 -6.95 -21.56 -3.04
C LEU A 148 -7.93 -22.39 -2.21
N VAL A 149 -7.68 -22.50 -0.91
CA VAL A 149 -8.48 -23.31 0.02
C VAL A 149 -9.21 -22.42 1.02
N VAL A 150 -10.53 -22.55 1.12
CA VAL A 150 -11.38 -21.80 2.06
C VAL A 150 -10.85 -21.93 3.49
N GLY A 151 -10.80 -20.81 4.22
CA GLY A 151 -10.38 -20.75 5.62
C GLY A 151 -8.86 -20.70 5.82
N ARG A 152 -8.06 -20.70 4.74
CA ARG A 152 -6.64 -20.36 4.83
C ARG A 152 -6.46 -18.85 4.92
N SER A 153 -5.43 -18.45 5.68
CA SER A 153 -5.02 -17.06 5.81
C SER A 153 -3.52 -16.89 5.56
N TYR A 154 -3.11 -15.76 4.99
CA TYR A 154 -1.72 -15.41 4.75
C TYR A 154 -1.40 -14.03 5.34
N ALA A 155 -0.15 -13.84 5.73
CA ALA A 155 0.37 -12.56 6.20
C ALA A 155 1.65 -12.26 5.41
N LEU A 156 1.50 -11.59 4.27
CA LEU A 156 2.61 -11.28 3.38
C LEU A 156 3.41 -10.10 3.93
N THR A 157 4.72 -10.27 4.10
CA THR A 157 5.63 -9.16 4.36
C THR A 157 6.14 -8.63 3.03
N VAL A 158 5.78 -7.41 2.67
CA VAL A 158 6.15 -6.79 1.38
C VAL A 158 7.10 -5.63 1.64
N GLU A 159 8.16 -5.54 0.83
CA GLU A 159 9.11 -4.44 0.85
C GLU A 159 8.92 -3.54 -0.37
N ALA A 160 8.99 -2.23 -0.16
CA ALA A 160 9.23 -1.22 -1.18
C ALA A 160 10.64 -0.67 -0.99
N MET A 161 11.43 -0.64 -2.06
CA MET A 161 12.82 -0.20 -2.04
C MET A 161 13.10 0.72 -3.23
N ASP A 162 13.85 1.79 -3.02
CA ASP A 162 14.29 2.67 -4.10
C ASP A 162 15.37 2.00 -4.99
N ASN A 163 15.65 2.64 -6.12
CA ASN A 163 16.73 2.24 -7.02
C ASN A 163 17.98 3.10 -6.83
N GLY A 164 18.16 3.71 -5.65
CA GLY A 164 19.33 4.52 -5.31
C GLY A 164 20.64 3.73 -5.37
N PRO A 165 21.80 4.41 -5.31
CA PRO A 165 23.10 3.75 -5.32
C PRO A 165 23.36 3.01 -4.00
N VAL A 166 23.91 1.80 -4.07
CA VAL A 166 24.40 1.07 -2.87
C VAL A 166 25.60 1.84 -2.27
N PRO A 167 25.69 2.04 -0.94
CA PRO A 167 24.85 1.49 0.14
C PRO A 167 23.70 2.40 0.59
N HIS A 168 23.39 3.47 -0.13
CA HIS A 168 22.43 4.50 0.30
C HIS A 168 20.97 4.16 -0.02
N ARG A 169 20.68 2.98 -0.57
CA ARG A 169 19.30 2.52 -0.82
C ARG A 169 18.49 2.49 0.46
N ARG A 170 17.26 2.95 0.37
CA ARG A 170 16.29 2.98 1.45
C ARG A 170 15.09 2.12 1.08
N SER A 171 14.48 1.57 2.11
CA SER A 171 13.37 0.63 1.97
C SER A 171 12.42 0.74 3.15
N SER A 172 11.15 0.45 2.90
CA SER A 172 10.14 0.24 3.93
C SER A 172 9.42 -1.08 3.74
N ILE A 173 8.74 -1.54 4.79
CA ILE A 173 7.99 -2.78 4.78
C ILE A 173 6.53 -2.53 5.20
N THR A 174 5.61 -3.33 4.66
CA THR A 174 4.20 -3.38 5.04
C THR A 174 3.74 -4.83 5.12
N THR A 175 2.61 -5.06 5.81
CA THR A 175 2.01 -6.39 5.93
C THR A 175 0.66 -6.46 5.22
N VAL A 176 0.46 -7.48 4.37
CA VAL A 176 -0.82 -7.76 3.71
C VAL A 176 -1.43 -9.01 4.32
N TYR A 177 -2.54 -8.84 5.03
CA TYR A 177 -3.36 -9.92 5.56
C TYR A 177 -4.37 -10.37 4.52
N ILE A 178 -4.37 -11.67 4.24
CA ILE A 178 -5.20 -12.30 3.22
C ILE A 178 -6.05 -13.37 3.88
N GLU A 179 -7.36 -13.34 3.65
CA GLU A 179 -8.29 -14.42 4.03
C GLU A 179 -8.93 -15.04 2.79
N VAL A 180 -8.92 -16.37 2.68
CA VAL A 180 -9.55 -17.09 1.58
C VAL A 180 -10.98 -17.50 1.94
N LEU A 181 -11.93 -16.97 1.20
CA LEU A 181 -13.38 -17.16 1.33
C LEU A 181 -13.93 -18.00 0.16
N PRO A 182 -15.10 -18.64 0.32
CA PRO A 182 -15.78 -19.25 -0.81
C PRO A 182 -16.29 -18.17 -1.78
N PRO A 183 -16.59 -18.51 -3.05
CA PRO A 183 -17.05 -17.55 -4.06
C PRO A 183 -18.23 -16.73 -3.57
N ASN A 184 -18.22 -15.42 -3.82
CA ASN A 184 -19.23 -14.47 -3.33
C ASN A 184 -19.45 -14.48 -1.81
N ASN A 185 -18.50 -15.01 -1.04
CA ASN A 185 -18.67 -15.30 0.39
C ASN A 185 -19.92 -16.15 0.68
N GLN A 186 -20.31 -17.02 -0.25
CA GLN A 186 -21.43 -17.95 -0.12
C GLN A 186 -20.92 -19.38 -0.01
N SER A 187 -21.37 -20.10 1.02
CA SER A 187 -21.11 -21.52 1.21
C SER A 187 -22.35 -22.32 0.80
N PRO A 188 -22.22 -23.55 0.28
CA PRO A 188 -23.39 -24.39 0.09
C PRO A 188 -23.97 -24.85 1.45
N PRO A 189 -25.30 -25.02 1.56
CA PRO A 189 -25.91 -25.56 2.77
C PRO A 189 -25.45 -27.01 2.97
N ARG A 190 -25.14 -27.37 4.22
CA ARG A 190 -24.63 -28.71 4.56
C ARG A 190 -25.54 -29.44 5.54
N PHE A 191 -25.75 -30.74 5.32
CA PHE A 191 -26.39 -31.58 6.32
C PHE A 191 -25.41 -31.87 7.48
N PRO A 192 -25.89 -31.90 8.73
CA PRO A 192 -25.06 -32.30 9.88
C PRO A 192 -24.54 -33.74 9.80
N LEU A 193 -25.29 -34.63 9.13
CA LEU A 193 -24.95 -36.03 8.95
C LEU A 193 -24.93 -36.38 7.46
N GLN A 194 -24.05 -37.30 7.07
CA GLN A 194 -23.96 -37.80 5.69
C GLN A 194 -25.01 -38.87 5.36
N GLN A 195 -25.56 -39.52 6.39
CA GLN A 195 -26.56 -40.58 6.25
C GLN A 195 -27.56 -40.52 7.40
N TYR A 196 -28.81 -40.84 7.09
CA TYR A 196 -29.91 -40.94 8.05
C TYR A 196 -30.56 -42.32 7.88
N ASN A 197 -30.46 -43.16 8.91
CA ASN A 197 -31.07 -44.50 8.92
C ASN A 197 -32.36 -44.44 9.74
N LEU A 198 -33.45 -44.92 9.17
CA LEU A 198 -34.79 -44.90 9.77
C LEU A 198 -35.40 -46.30 9.67
N GLU A 199 -36.03 -46.75 10.74
CA GLU A 199 -36.88 -47.93 10.73
C GLU A 199 -38.33 -47.47 10.87
N ILE A 200 -39.19 -47.86 9.93
CA ILE A 200 -40.59 -47.42 9.88
C ILE A 200 -41.51 -48.65 9.93
N SER A 201 -42.67 -48.51 10.57
CA SER A 201 -43.71 -49.54 10.56
C SER A 201 -44.63 -49.35 9.37
N GLU A 202 -45.03 -50.44 8.70
CA GLU A 202 -46.05 -50.40 7.64
C GLU A 202 -47.43 -49.92 8.13
N ALA A 203 -47.70 -50.02 9.44
CA ALA A 203 -48.94 -49.54 10.06
C ALA A 203 -48.95 -48.00 10.25
N MET A 204 -47.89 -47.31 9.85
CA MET A 204 -47.78 -45.87 10.03
C MET A 204 -48.83 -45.13 9.21
N ARG A 205 -49.48 -44.15 9.84
CA ARG A 205 -50.53 -43.34 9.20
C ARG A 205 -49.95 -42.38 8.17
N THR A 206 -50.67 -42.14 7.10
CA THR A 206 -50.36 -41.10 6.12
C THR A 206 -50.25 -39.73 6.79
N GLY A 207 -49.18 -39.00 6.48
CA GLY A 207 -48.89 -37.68 7.06
C GLY A 207 -48.11 -37.70 8.37
N ALA A 208 -47.77 -38.88 8.92
CA ALA A 208 -46.85 -38.97 10.04
C ALA A 208 -45.45 -38.44 9.65
N THR A 209 -44.88 -37.59 10.50
CA THR A 209 -43.53 -37.04 10.29
C THR A 209 -42.47 -38.09 10.57
N LEU A 210 -41.66 -38.42 9.55
CA LEU A 210 -40.59 -39.41 9.66
C LEU A 210 -39.31 -38.83 10.27
N LEU A 211 -38.87 -37.68 9.75
CA LEU A 211 -37.60 -37.06 10.12
C LEU A 211 -37.69 -35.55 9.91
N ASN A 212 -37.09 -34.79 10.83
CA ASN A 212 -36.86 -33.36 10.66
C ASN A 212 -35.43 -33.15 10.14
N LEU A 213 -35.29 -32.90 8.84
CA LEU A 213 -34.02 -32.61 8.20
C LEU A 213 -33.77 -31.10 8.19
N GLN A 214 -32.63 -30.69 8.73
CA GLN A 214 -32.18 -29.30 8.66
C GLN A 214 -30.75 -29.28 8.16
N ALA A 215 -30.55 -28.78 6.94
CA ALA A 215 -29.24 -28.35 6.50
C ALA A 215 -28.92 -27.01 7.17
N VAL A 216 -27.64 -26.78 7.41
CA VAL A 216 -27.13 -25.54 7.98
C VAL A 216 -26.37 -24.81 6.90
N ASP A 217 -26.76 -23.56 6.69
CA ASP A 217 -26.07 -22.63 5.82
C ASP A 217 -25.26 -21.64 6.67
N ARG A 218 -24.04 -21.31 6.26
CA ARG A 218 -23.16 -20.42 7.05
C ARG A 218 -23.64 -18.98 6.99
N GLU A 219 -24.18 -18.57 5.85
CA GLU A 219 -24.69 -17.23 5.57
C GLU A 219 -26.15 -17.07 5.99
N ARG A 220 -26.80 -18.17 6.40
CA ARG A 220 -28.22 -18.27 6.79
C ARG A 220 -29.15 -17.99 5.62
N ASP A 221 -28.73 -18.37 4.42
CA ASP A 221 -29.56 -18.28 3.22
C ASP A 221 -30.79 -19.21 3.32
N PRO A 222 -31.94 -18.85 2.70
CA PRO A 222 -33.13 -19.71 2.69
C PRO A 222 -32.86 -21.04 1.98
N ILE A 223 -33.10 -22.16 2.67
CA ILE A 223 -32.80 -23.49 2.15
C ILE A 223 -34.06 -24.16 1.60
N THR A 224 -33.99 -24.61 0.34
CA THR A 224 -35.05 -25.38 -0.32
C THR A 224 -34.67 -26.86 -0.39
N TYR A 225 -35.58 -27.75 0.02
CA TYR A 225 -35.36 -29.20 0.04
C TYR A 225 -36.14 -29.92 -1.06
N LYS A 226 -35.52 -30.91 -1.71
CA LYS A 226 -36.15 -31.76 -2.74
C LYS A 226 -35.65 -33.20 -2.64
N ILE A 227 -36.56 -34.17 -2.83
CA ILE A 227 -36.18 -35.58 -3.02
C ILE A 227 -35.61 -35.72 -4.42
N HIS A 228 -34.32 -36.05 -4.52
CA HIS A 228 -33.64 -36.18 -5.80
C HIS A 228 -33.88 -37.56 -6.46
N SER A 229 -33.88 -38.63 -5.66
CA SER A 229 -34.00 -40.02 -6.11
C SER A 229 -34.45 -40.95 -4.99
N GLY A 230 -34.86 -42.18 -5.32
CA GLY A 230 -35.19 -43.23 -4.34
C GLY A 230 -36.68 -43.37 -3.99
N ASP A 231 -37.54 -42.50 -4.54
CA ASP A 231 -38.99 -42.58 -4.35
C ASP A 231 -39.75 -42.50 -5.70
N PRO A 232 -39.67 -43.55 -6.54
CA PRO A 232 -40.29 -43.54 -7.87
C PRO A 232 -41.83 -43.59 -7.83
N HIS A 233 -42.41 -44.01 -6.70
CA HIS A 233 -43.86 -44.15 -6.52
C HIS A 233 -44.47 -43.00 -5.71
N GLY A 234 -43.68 -42.03 -5.26
CA GLY A 234 -44.16 -40.85 -4.55
C GLY A 234 -44.74 -41.15 -3.16
N HIS A 235 -44.19 -42.14 -2.47
CA HIS A 235 -44.64 -42.53 -1.13
C HIS A 235 -44.21 -41.52 -0.06
N PHE A 236 -43.21 -40.69 -0.34
CA PHE A 236 -42.66 -39.72 0.60
C PHE A 236 -42.81 -38.29 0.07
N SER A 237 -43.04 -37.36 1.00
CA SER A 237 -43.12 -35.93 0.68
C SER A 237 -42.33 -35.12 1.68
N LEU A 238 -41.76 -34.01 1.20
CA LEU A 238 -41.09 -33.02 2.03
C LEU A 238 -42.07 -31.88 2.31
N GLN A 239 -42.26 -31.55 3.59
CA GLN A 239 -42.96 -30.34 4.00
C GLN A 239 -41.92 -29.26 4.28
N GLN A 240 -41.91 -28.20 3.47
CA GLN A 240 -41.13 -27.00 3.76
C GLN A 240 -41.93 -26.10 4.71
N ARG A 241 -41.25 -25.56 5.73
CA ARG A 241 -41.81 -24.54 6.63
C ARG A 241 -41.47 -23.14 6.13
#